data_AF-A0A6H2NHS6-F1
#
_entry.id   AF-A0A6H2NHS6-F1
#
_cell.length_a   1.000
_cell.length_b   1.000
_cell.length_c   1.000
_cell.angle_alpha   90.00
_cell.angle_beta   90.00
_cell.angle_gamma   90.00
#
_symmetry.space_group_name_H-M   'P 1'
#
loop_
_entity.id
_entity.type
_entity.pdbx_description
1 polymer ?
#
loop_
_entity_poly.entity_id
_entity_poly.type
_entity_poly.pdbx_seq_one_letter_code
_entity_poly.pdbx_strand_id
1 'polypeptide(L)'
;MLYRRETLRGWIKGLGLLGLLAGLGACSGARDGPAPRHINLYQDWSLQPGDRIANYQVHSGLGDVALDIRGNRLYMPFAGQVQAASGHGDDCVVVSSPEVPAYLFRFCGLRQTRLGDRHQGDTVGQGDIVAFATLRRQADGTWAMVEPAKEMIEQFLAQP
;
A
#
# COMPACT_ATOMS: atom_id res chain seq x y z
N MET A 1 48.41 -19.43 -65.94
CA MET A 1 47.76 -18.78 -67.10
C MET A 1 47.14 -17.47 -66.62
N LEU A 2 47.65 -16.35 -67.15
CA LEU A 2 47.14 -15.01 -66.93
C LEU A 2 45.74 -14.87 -67.54
N TYR A 3 44.80 -14.23 -66.84
CA TYR A 3 43.79 -13.44 -67.53
C TYR A 3 43.43 -12.18 -66.74
N ARG A 4 43.59 -11.06 -67.44
CA ARG A 4 43.37 -9.67 -67.05
C ARG A 4 41.99 -9.24 -67.60
N ARG A 5 41.24 -8.43 -66.86
CA ARG A 5 40.31 -7.35 -67.29
C ARG A 5 39.44 -6.98 -66.08
N GLU A 6 39.65 -5.85 -65.43
CA GLU A 6 39.25 -4.48 -65.79
C GLU A 6 37.73 -4.24 -65.88
N THR A 7 37.31 -3.29 -65.03
CA THR A 7 36.19 -2.34 -65.14
C THR A 7 34.75 -2.82 -64.96
N LEU A 8 34.15 -2.48 -63.82
CA LEU A 8 32.85 -1.81 -63.81
C LEU A 8 32.84 -0.72 -62.73
N ARG A 9 32.97 0.51 -63.23
CA ARG A 9 33.01 1.77 -62.51
C ARG A 9 31.66 2.44 -62.77
N GLY A 10 30.96 2.82 -61.69
CA GLY A 10 29.87 3.80 -61.75
C GLY A 10 28.55 3.29 -61.17
N TRP A 11 27.85 4.21 -60.50
CA TRP A 11 26.42 4.14 -60.12
C TRP A 11 26.03 3.69 -58.71
N ILE A 12 26.86 3.92 -57.68
CA ILE A 12 26.39 3.87 -56.28
C ILE A 12 26.86 5.11 -55.51
N LYS A 13 26.33 6.29 -55.85
CA LYS A 13 26.53 7.51 -55.04
C LYS A 13 25.26 8.36 -54.85
N GLY A 14 24.07 7.80 -55.11
CA GLY A 14 22.81 8.56 -55.05
C GLY A 14 21.77 8.08 -54.03
N LEU A 15 21.98 6.96 -53.34
CA LEU A 15 20.97 6.38 -52.43
C LEU A 15 21.28 6.51 -50.93
N GLY A 16 22.47 7.02 -50.56
CA GLY A 16 22.89 7.10 -49.17
C GLY A 16 22.26 8.23 -48.35
N LEU A 17 21.72 9.27 -49.01
CA LEU A 17 21.27 10.47 -48.31
C LEU A 17 19.77 10.49 -47.98
N LEU A 18 18.94 9.71 -48.68
CA LEU A 18 17.51 9.61 -48.36
C LEU A 18 17.22 8.62 -47.21
N GLY A 19 18.11 7.66 -46.97
CA GLY A 19 17.96 6.68 -45.89
C GLY A 19 18.22 7.25 -44.49
N LEU A 20 19.03 8.31 -44.37
CA LEU A 20 19.42 8.86 -43.06
C LEU A 20 18.38 9.82 -42.45
N LEU A 21 17.49 10.40 -43.25
CA LEU A 21 16.44 11.31 -42.77
C LEU A 21 15.20 10.56 -42.26
N ALA A 22 15.04 9.27 -42.60
CA ALA A 22 13.90 8.46 -42.15
C ALA A 22 14.07 7.90 -40.71
N GLY A 23 15.25 8.02 -40.10
CA GLY A 23 15.55 7.46 -38.77
C GLY A 23 15.19 8.35 -37.57
N LEU A 24 14.81 9.61 -37.78
CA LEU A 24 14.62 10.59 -36.69
C LEU A 24 13.17 10.73 -36.21
N GLY A 25 12.21 10.02 -36.80
CA GLY A 25 10.78 10.13 -36.46
C GLY A 25 10.25 9.10 -35.45
N ALA A 26 11.10 8.20 -34.90
CA ALA A 26 10.63 7.01 -34.18
C ALA A 26 10.60 7.12 -32.64
N CYS A 27 10.78 8.30 -32.05
CA CYS A 27 10.84 8.44 -30.58
C CYS A 27 10.03 9.63 -30.05
N SER A 28 8.71 9.51 -30.02
CA SER A 28 7.84 10.32 -29.13
C SER A 28 6.40 9.81 -29.05
N GLY A 29 6.20 8.49 -29.12
CA GLY A 29 4.95 7.89 -28.68
C GLY A 29 4.93 7.80 -27.17
N ALA A 30 4.46 8.85 -26.49
CA ALA A 30 3.95 8.69 -25.13
C ALA A 30 2.91 7.58 -25.20
N ARG A 31 3.21 6.43 -24.57
CA ARG A 31 2.23 5.36 -24.46
C ARG A 31 1.13 5.91 -23.56
N ASP A 32 0.02 6.33 -24.15
CA ASP A 32 -1.21 6.54 -23.42
C ASP A 32 -1.53 5.23 -22.71
N GLY A 33 -1.22 5.20 -21.41
CA GLY A 33 -1.64 4.11 -20.55
C GLY A 33 -3.16 4.00 -20.61
N PRO A 34 -3.72 2.80 -20.39
CA PRO A 34 -5.17 2.65 -20.34
C PRO A 34 -5.75 3.66 -19.35
N ALA A 35 -6.77 4.39 -19.78
CA ALA A 35 -7.42 5.40 -18.95
C ALA A 35 -7.91 4.77 -17.63
N PRO A 36 -7.82 5.50 -16.50
CA PRO A 36 -8.33 5.02 -15.21
C PRO A 36 -9.78 4.53 -15.34
N ARG A 37 -10.05 3.32 -14.86
CA ARG A 37 -11.39 2.75 -14.86
C ARG A 37 -12.17 3.30 -13.68
N HIS A 38 -13.32 3.91 -13.96
CA HIS A 38 -14.29 4.25 -12.93
C HIS A 38 -15.03 2.98 -12.49
N ILE A 39 -14.94 2.61 -11.22
CA ILE A 39 -15.63 1.46 -10.63
C ILE A 39 -16.63 2.02 -9.62
N ASN A 40 -17.93 1.78 -9.83
CA ASN A 40 -18.97 2.16 -8.88
C ASN A 40 -19.00 1.15 -7.73
N LEU A 41 -18.34 1.48 -6.64
CA LEU A 41 -18.40 0.72 -5.38
C LEU A 41 -19.69 1.10 -4.64
N TYR A 42 -20.42 0.09 -4.13
CA TYR A 42 -21.66 0.31 -3.37
C TYR A 42 -21.40 0.85 -1.95
N GLN A 43 -20.17 0.72 -1.46
CA GLN A 43 -19.77 1.16 -0.14
C GLN A 43 -18.83 2.35 -0.28
N ASP A 44 -19.29 3.51 0.21
CA ASP A 44 -18.54 4.77 0.23
C ASP A 44 -17.87 4.91 1.61
N TRP A 45 -16.60 4.52 1.69
CA TRP A 45 -15.78 4.64 2.90
C TRP A 45 -15.08 5.99 2.87
N SER A 46 -14.97 6.65 4.02
CA SER A 46 -14.40 8.00 4.10
C SER A 46 -12.89 8.05 3.83
N LEU A 47 -12.17 6.95 4.06
CA LEU A 47 -10.74 6.78 3.81
C LEU A 47 -10.49 6.06 2.49
N GLN A 48 -9.74 6.71 1.60
CA GLN A 48 -9.41 6.26 0.26
C GLN A 48 -7.88 6.15 0.05
N PRO A 49 -7.41 5.29 -0.88
CA PRO A 49 -6.01 5.28 -1.28
C PRO A 49 -5.54 6.66 -1.74
N GLY A 50 -4.42 7.13 -1.18
CA GLY A 50 -3.87 8.47 -1.41
C GLY A 50 -4.17 9.47 -0.28
N ASP A 51 -5.16 9.22 0.57
CA ASP A 51 -5.46 10.05 1.73
C ASP A 51 -4.31 10.08 2.74
N ARG A 52 -4.34 11.07 3.64
CA ARG A 52 -3.34 11.23 4.71
C ARG A 52 -3.94 11.16 6.10
N ILE A 53 -3.27 10.39 6.95
CA ILE A 53 -3.51 10.29 8.41
C ILE A 53 -2.20 10.68 9.09
N ALA A 54 -2.22 11.73 9.91
CA ALA A 54 -1.01 12.44 10.33
C ALA A 54 -0.04 12.68 9.14
N ASN A 55 1.20 12.17 9.21
CA ASN A 55 2.22 12.28 8.15
C ASN A 55 2.38 11.02 7.28
N TYR A 56 1.41 10.11 7.28
CA TYR A 56 1.44 8.84 6.55
C TYR A 56 0.40 8.79 5.42
N GLN A 57 0.67 8.01 4.38
CA GLN A 57 -0.22 7.84 3.22
C GLN A 57 -1.00 6.52 3.31
N VAL A 58 -2.28 6.57 2.96
CA VAL A 58 -3.14 5.40 2.83
C VAL A 58 -2.87 4.70 1.49
N HIS A 59 -2.57 3.40 1.52
CA HIS A 59 -2.27 2.58 0.33
C HIS A 59 -3.47 1.73 -0.16
N SER A 60 -4.41 1.41 0.73
CA SER A 60 -5.58 0.59 0.39
C SER A 60 -6.75 0.98 1.29
N GLY A 61 -7.96 0.97 0.73
CA GLY A 61 -9.24 1.09 1.42
C GLY A 61 -10.22 0.03 0.94
N LEU A 62 -10.51 -0.95 1.80
CA LEU A 62 -11.68 -1.83 1.87
C LEU A 62 -11.36 -2.95 2.88
N GLY A 63 -12.13 -2.99 3.95
CA GLY A 63 -11.92 -3.88 5.09
C GLY A 63 -10.80 -3.39 6.02
N ASP A 64 -9.57 -3.38 5.53
CA ASP A 64 -8.40 -2.86 6.25
C ASP A 64 -7.87 -1.59 5.56
N VAL A 65 -7.35 -0.65 6.35
CA VAL A 65 -6.64 0.54 5.87
C VAL A 65 -5.14 0.32 6.01
N ALA A 66 -4.42 0.24 4.89
CA ALA A 66 -2.97 0.03 4.91
C ALA A 66 -2.21 1.37 4.93
N LEU A 67 -1.35 1.59 5.92
CA LEU A 67 -0.53 2.79 6.06
C LEU A 67 0.95 2.42 5.99
N ASP A 68 1.72 3.16 5.20
CA ASP A 68 3.19 3.15 5.31
C ASP A 68 3.61 3.99 6.52
N ILE A 69 3.95 3.33 7.62
CA ILE A 69 4.46 3.93 8.85
C ILE A 69 5.99 3.97 8.90
N ARG A 70 6.69 3.61 7.81
CA ARG A 70 8.14 3.78 7.61
C ARG A 70 9.02 3.17 8.70
N GLY A 71 8.65 1.98 9.18
CA GLY A 71 9.37 1.28 10.23
C GLY A 71 9.09 1.84 11.62
N ASN A 72 8.10 2.72 11.80
CA ASN A 72 7.76 3.23 13.12
C ASN A 72 6.99 2.21 13.96
N ARG A 73 6.84 2.57 15.24
CA ARG A 73 6.13 1.77 16.24
C ARG A 73 4.67 2.15 16.29
N LEU A 74 3.87 1.16 16.66
CA LEU A 74 2.49 1.32 17.09
C LEU A 74 2.43 1.28 18.61
N TYR A 75 1.65 2.18 19.20
CA TYR A 75 1.53 2.35 20.64
C TYR A 75 0.11 2.11 21.09
N MET A 76 -0.05 1.65 22.31
CA MET A 76 -1.36 1.50 22.96
C MET A 76 -1.88 2.89 23.35
N PRO A 77 -3.03 3.35 22.82
CA PRO A 77 -3.61 4.63 23.20
C PRO A 77 -4.33 4.59 24.55
N PHE A 78 -4.64 3.39 25.05
CA PHE A 78 -5.31 3.09 26.30
C PHE A 78 -4.80 1.76 26.87
N ALA A 79 -5.11 1.47 28.14
CA ALA A 79 -4.79 0.16 28.70
C ALA A 79 -5.64 -0.94 28.04
N GLY A 80 -5.09 -2.13 27.84
CA GLY A 80 -5.78 -3.19 27.13
C GLY A 80 -4.97 -4.46 26.96
N GLN A 81 -5.39 -5.31 26.03
CA GLN A 81 -4.75 -6.58 25.75
C GLN A 81 -4.42 -6.73 24.27
N VAL A 82 -3.21 -7.23 23.99
CA VAL A 82 -2.74 -7.56 22.64
C VAL A 82 -2.69 -9.08 22.49
N GLN A 83 -3.41 -9.64 21.52
CA GLN A 83 -3.51 -11.07 21.27
C GLN A 83 -3.16 -11.39 19.82
N ALA A 84 -2.69 -12.61 19.54
CA ALA A 84 -2.54 -13.06 18.15
C ALA A 84 -3.91 -13.18 17.48
N ALA A 85 -4.02 -12.76 16.22
CA ALA A 85 -5.23 -12.94 15.43
C ALA A 85 -5.32 -14.39 14.90
N SER A 86 -6.37 -15.12 15.25
CA SER A 86 -6.53 -16.50 14.78
C SER A 86 -6.77 -16.57 13.27
N GLY A 87 -6.18 -17.58 12.62
CA GLY A 87 -6.39 -17.86 11.20
C GLY A 87 -5.71 -16.90 10.22
N HIS A 88 -4.83 -16.02 10.68
CA HIS A 88 -4.20 -14.98 9.85
C HIS A 88 -2.67 -15.00 9.82
N GLY A 89 -2.03 -16.07 10.28
CA GLY A 89 -0.56 -16.12 10.37
C GLY A 89 -0.02 -15.33 11.57
N ASP A 90 1.29 -15.38 11.80
CA ASP A 90 1.95 -14.78 12.96
C ASP A 90 2.13 -13.25 12.85
N ASP A 91 1.67 -12.63 11.77
CA ASP A 91 1.88 -11.23 11.42
C ASP A 91 0.71 -10.30 11.80
N CYS A 92 -0.37 -10.87 12.34
CA CYS A 92 -1.55 -10.13 12.79
C CYS A 92 -1.81 -10.23 14.29
N VAL A 93 -2.14 -9.09 14.91
CA VAL A 93 -2.60 -9.02 16.30
C VAL A 93 -3.95 -8.34 16.40
N VAL A 94 -4.70 -8.67 17.45
CA VAL A 94 -5.93 -8.00 17.87
C VAL A 94 -5.69 -7.30 19.19
N VAL A 95 -6.15 -6.05 19.28
CA VAL A 95 -6.12 -5.23 20.48
C VAL A 95 -7.54 -5.02 20.97
N SER A 96 -7.75 -5.25 22.26
CA SER A 96 -9.00 -4.98 22.97
C SER A 96 -8.73 -4.09 24.18
N SER A 97 -9.72 -3.32 24.61
CA SER A 97 -9.61 -2.48 25.80
C SER A 97 -10.96 -2.34 26.52
N PRO A 98 -10.97 -2.36 27.86
CA PRO A 98 -12.17 -2.05 28.63
C PRO A 98 -12.61 -0.58 28.49
N GLU A 99 -11.75 0.32 28.02
CA GLU A 99 -12.08 1.73 27.80
C GLU A 99 -12.95 1.92 26.54
N VAL A 100 -12.82 1.01 25.56
CA VAL A 100 -13.61 0.98 24.31
C VAL A 100 -14.17 -0.43 24.05
N PRO A 101 -15.02 -0.96 24.94
CA PRO A 101 -15.37 -2.39 24.99
C PRO A 101 -16.20 -2.90 23.81
N ALA A 102 -16.78 -1.98 23.02
CA ALA A 102 -17.53 -2.30 21.82
C ALA A 102 -16.65 -2.47 20.58
N TYR A 103 -15.33 -2.29 20.70
CA TYR A 103 -14.40 -2.29 19.57
C TYR A 103 -13.22 -3.26 19.78
N LEU A 104 -12.76 -3.82 18.67
CA LEU A 104 -11.47 -4.49 18.54
C LEU A 104 -10.68 -3.81 17.42
N PHE A 105 -9.37 -3.77 17.56
CA PHE A 105 -8.47 -3.25 16.53
C PHE A 105 -7.55 -4.35 16.06
N ARG A 106 -7.53 -4.65 14.77
CA ARG A 106 -6.64 -5.64 14.18
C ARG A 106 -5.52 -4.93 13.44
N PHE A 107 -4.29 -5.35 13.69
CA PHE A 107 -3.10 -4.83 13.02
C PHE A 107 -2.34 -5.98 12.37
N CYS A 108 -2.06 -5.88 11.08
CA CYS A 108 -1.28 -6.86 10.33
C CYS A 108 -0.05 -6.21 9.69
N GLY A 109 1.03 -7.00 9.50
CA GLY A 109 2.31 -6.51 8.99
C GLY A 109 3.25 -5.99 10.09
N LEU A 110 2.99 -6.36 11.35
CA LEU A 110 3.83 -6.02 12.48
C LEU A 110 4.94 -7.05 12.69
N ARG A 111 6.09 -6.55 13.14
CA ARG A 111 7.24 -7.30 13.64
C ARG A 111 7.45 -6.94 15.10
N GLN A 112 8.11 -7.83 15.85
CA GLN A 112 8.43 -7.64 17.28
C GLN A 112 7.16 -7.32 18.11
N THR A 113 6.08 -8.04 17.83
CA THR A 113 4.79 -7.85 18.50
C THR A 113 4.90 -8.18 19.99
N ARG A 114 4.25 -7.37 20.82
CA ARG A 114 4.27 -7.50 22.27
C ARG A 114 2.90 -7.95 22.75
N LEU A 115 2.72 -9.25 22.95
CA LEU A 115 1.47 -9.89 23.38
C LEU A 115 1.22 -9.82 24.91
N GLY A 116 -0.05 -9.88 25.30
CA GLY A 116 -0.52 -9.83 26.69
C GLY A 116 -1.06 -8.45 27.07
N ASP A 117 -1.18 -8.22 28.38
CA ASP A 117 -1.72 -6.96 28.91
C ASP A 117 -0.71 -5.82 28.72
N ARG A 118 -1.22 -4.66 28.31
CA ARG A 118 -0.43 -3.46 27.98
C ARG A 118 -1.06 -2.22 28.58
N HIS A 119 -0.20 -1.30 29.01
CA HIS A 119 -0.59 0.01 29.47
C HIS A 119 -0.59 1.00 28.30
N GLN A 120 -1.21 2.16 28.51
CA GLN A 120 -1.10 3.27 27.57
C GLN A 120 0.38 3.64 27.34
N GLY A 121 0.75 3.91 26.09
CA GLY A 121 2.10 4.22 25.65
C GLY A 121 2.99 3.00 25.41
N ASP A 122 2.58 1.80 25.83
CA ASP A 122 3.33 0.58 25.51
C ASP A 122 3.31 0.30 24.00
N THR A 123 4.42 -0.19 23.47
CA THR A 123 4.50 -0.58 22.05
C THR A 123 3.71 -1.88 21.80
N VAL A 124 2.85 -1.87 20.77
CA VAL A 124 2.18 -3.06 20.21
C VAL A 124 3.14 -3.84 19.32
N GLY A 125 3.86 -3.13 18.44
CA GLY A 125 4.83 -3.69 17.51
C GLY A 125 5.44 -2.62 16.60
N GLN A 126 6.17 -3.04 15.58
CA GLN A 126 6.82 -2.17 14.59
C GLN A 126 6.55 -2.69 13.17
N GLY A 127 6.30 -1.83 12.19
CA GLY A 127 6.07 -2.26 10.80
C GLY A 127 6.48 -1.21 9.80
N ASP A 128 6.63 -1.60 8.53
CA ASP A 128 6.80 -0.63 7.44
C ASP A 128 5.44 -0.24 6.89
N ILE A 129 4.70 -1.22 6.39
CA ILE A 129 3.30 -1.06 5.99
C ILE A 129 2.45 -1.86 6.97
N VAL A 130 1.51 -1.21 7.63
CA VAL A 130 0.60 -1.84 8.59
C VAL A 130 -0.83 -1.69 8.11
N ALA A 131 -1.55 -2.80 8.08
CA ALA A 131 -2.99 -2.83 7.81
C ALA A 131 -3.78 -2.68 9.11
N PHE A 132 -4.67 -1.69 9.15
CA PHE A 132 -5.52 -1.33 10.29
C PHE A 132 -6.96 -1.75 10.01
N ALA A 133 -7.53 -2.56 10.89
CA ALA A 133 -8.95 -2.89 10.87
C ALA A 133 -9.60 -2.53 12.20
N THR A 134 -10.86 -2.10 12.13
CA THR A 134 -11.71 -1.94 13.31
C THR A 134 -12.88 -2.90 13.21
N LEU A 135 -13.11 -3.64 14.28
CA LEU A 135 -14.30 -4.49 14.42
C LEU A 135 -15.20 -3.89 15.49
N ARG A 136 -16.48 -3.75 15.18
CA ARG A 136 -17.50 -3.29 16.12
C ARG A 136 -18.40 -4.44 16.52
N ARG A 137 -18.63 -4.58 17.82
CA ARG A 137 -19.57 -5.56 18.37
C ARG A 137 -21.01 -5.21 17.97
N GLN A 138 -21.71 -6.20 17.46
CA GLN A 138 -23.12 -6.13 17.07
C GLN A 138 -24.03 -6.49 18.25
N ALA A 139 -25.33 -6.20 18.13
CA ALA A 139 -26.31 -6.45 19.19
C ALA A 139 -26.49 -7.95 19.49
N ASP A 140 -26.26 -8.81 18.50
CA ASP A 140 -26.27 -10.27 18.63
C ASP A 140 -24.96 -10.84 19.22
N GLY A 141 -24.00 -9.97 19.56
CA GLY A 141 -22.71 -10.34 20.13
C GLY A 141 -21.64 -10.72 19.10
N THR A 142 -21.97 -10.72 17.80
CA THR A 142 -20.99 -10.93 16.72
C THR A 142 -20.15 -9.68 16.47
N TRP A 143 -19.11 -9.79 15.64
CA TRP A 143 -18.24 -8.67 15.28
C TRP A 143 -18.35 -8.39 13.79
N ALA A 144 -18.55 -7.12 13.44
CA ALA A 144 -18.54 -6.66 12.06
C ALA A 144 -17.39 -5.69 11.84
N MET A 145 -16.73 -5.82 10.70
CA MET A 145 -15.71 -4.87 10.27
C MET A 145 -16.38 -3.53 9.94
N VAL A 146 -15.82 -2.46 10.47
CA VAL A 146 -16.27 -1.09 10.23
C VAL A 146 -15.05 -0.25 9.88
N GLU A 147 -15.30 0.87 9.23
CA GLU A 147 -14.25 1.83 8.94
C GLU A 147 -13.56 2.31 10.23
N PRO A 148 -12.23 2.21 10.33
CA PRO A 148 -11.49 2.79 11.45
C PRO A 148 -11.61 4.31 11.46
N ALA A 149 -11.95 4.88 12.62
CA ALA A 149 -11.91 6.32 12.79
C ALA A 149 -10.46 6.83 12.65
N LYS A 150 -10.29 7.91 11.89
CA LYS A 150 -8.98 8.52 11.63
C LYS A 150 -8.27 8.90 12.94
N GLU A 151 -9.00 9.52 13.87
CA GLU A 151 -8.47 9.96 15.16
C GLU A 151 -7.96 8.78 15.99
N MET A 152 -8.61 7.61 15.88
CA MET A 152 -8.17 6.40 16.55
C MET A 152 -6.86 5.88 15.98
N ILE A 153 -6.73 5.84 14.65
CA ILE A 153 -5.45 5.47 14.00
C ILE A 153 -4.34 6.43 14.44
N GLU A 154 -4.61 7.73 14.49
CA GLU A 154 -3.62 8.73 14.92
C GLU A 154 -3.15 8.50 16.36
N GLN A 155 -4.05 8.14 17.28
CA GLN A 155 -3.67 7.81 18.66
C GLN A 155 -2.77 6.56 18.74
N PHE A 156 -2.99 5.56 17.89
CA PHE A 156 -2.14 4.37 17.80
C PHE A 156 -0.74 4.66 17.22
N LEU A 157 -0.60 5.74 16.45
CA LEU A 157 0.67 6.17 15.83
C LEU A 157 1.44 7.19 16.68
N ALA A 158 0.74 7.94 17.53
CA ALA A 158 1.33 8.90 18.43
C ALA A 158 1.83 8.21 19.70
N GLN A 159 3.07 8.52 20.10
CA GLN A 159 3.51 8.18 21.45
C GLN A 159 2.88 9.20 22.42
N PRO A 160 2.12 8.75 23.44
CA PRO A 160 1.58 9.64 24.47
C PRO A 160 2.68 10.32 25.29
#